data_AF-A0A0N0N014-F1
#
_entry.id   AF-A0A0N0N014-F1
#
_cell.length_a   1.000
_cell.length_b   1.000
_cell.length_c   1.000
_cell.angle_alpha   90.00
_cell.angle_beta   90.00
_cell.angle_gamma   90.00
#
_symmetry.space_group_name_H-M   'P 1'
#
loop_
_entity.id
_entity.type
_entity.pdbx_description
1 polymer ?
#
loop_
_entity_poly.entity_id
_entity_poly.type
_entity_poly.pdbx_seq_one_letter_code
_entity_poly.pdbx_strand_id
1 'polypeptide(L)'
;MFSIRQHVHATRPHGSFRLFIGSYRVVAAFLCALLPLGVLSSPAHAATAVTYFVSPSGSDSNPGTSGNAPFRTLTKAQTAVRAIDKTTSGPITVTLGGGVYQLTKTLTFTAADSGGGTAGTVWWKAAAGQTPVISGGVRITGWARTSTGSDIWSAPAPSGLDTRQLYVDGVRAQRATGSLPVSLTQTATGYTTASGDPMAGWRNPSAIEFVYRGGLGLWTEPRCPVASVTSTAITMAQPCWNNSTQRVMRTDDSGRTYNLVGRKSITEKPTAVENAYELLDKPGEFYLDKSEHRFYYIPRSGEDLTTADVEAPSLDTLVSSSGKASDEPSHVGFQGIQFSYANYTTSNTGTGFSEIQATYQVTGTTGYATQGLCDFVSGGTCPYGNWTKMPGAVRFTYDKSIHFDHDYFVHLRAAGLDLGDGSQNDTVTACVFTDISGNGLDLGGVDIPQPSSSAQHTSGITVKDSHFYNTATEYHGGIAIDAGYIETSTITHNQIDHVPYTAI
;
A
#
# COMPACT_ATOMS: atom_id res chain seq x y z
N MET A 1 -13.70 -48.40 -6.50
CA MET A 1 -13.08 -49.53 -7.24
C MET A 1 -12.09 -48.89 -8.20
N PHE A 2 -10.77 -48.96 -8.08
CA PHE A 2 -9.90 -50.05 -7.65
C PHE A 2 -8.88 -49.59 -6.60
N SER A 3 -8.52 -50.56 -5.75
CA SER A 3 -7.44 -50.57 -4.77
C SER A 3 -6.13 -50.95 -5.48
N ILE A 4 -4.97 -50.50 -4.97
CA ILE A 4 -3.79 -51.34 -4.70
C ILE A 4 -2.83 -50.60 -3.73
N ARG A 5 -2.51 -51.31 -2.66
CA ARG A 5 -1.46 -51.17 -1.61
C ARG A 5 -0.04 -51.25 -2.24
N GLN A 6 1.12 -50.99 -1.63
CA GLN A 6 1.59 -50.82 -0.25
C GLN A 6 3.05 -50.28 -0.29
N HIS A 7 3.42 -49.62 0.81
CA HIS A 7 4.74 -49.43 1.45
C HIS A 7 6.05 -49.85 0.79
N VAL A 8 7.07 -48.96 0.91
CA VAL A 8 8.39 -49.31 1.46
C VAL A 8 8.92 -48.15 2.33
N HIS A 9 9.32 -48.49 3.56
CA HIS A 9 10.06 -47.67 4.52
C HIS A 9 11.50 -47.41 4.05
N ALA A 10 12.01 -46.18 4.20
CA ALA A 10 13.44 -45.90 4.14
C ALA A 10 13.94 -45.38 5.50
N THR A 11 14.91 -46.13 6.02
CA THR A 11 15.57 -46.07 7.33
C THR A 11 16.58 -44.93 7.47
N ARG A 12 16.63 -44.31 8.65
CA ARG A 12 17.72 -43.42 9.12
C ARG A 12 19.03 -44.20 9.32
N PRO A 13 20.20 -43.62 9.02
CA PRO A 13 21.46 -44.18 9.51
C PRO A 13 21.82 -43.61 10.89
N HIS A 14 22.03 -44.52 11.84
CA HIS A 14 22.72 -44.26 13.10
C HIS A 14 24.23 -44.42 12.87
N GLY A 15 24.98 -43.32 13.04
CA GLY A 15 26.44 -43.34 13.10
C GLY A 15 26.91 -43.19 14.55
N SER A 16 27.25 -44.32 15.18
CA SER A 16 27.86 -44.40 16.51
C SER A 16 29.37 -44.21 16.42
N PHE A 17 29.91 -43.14 17.00
CA PHE A 17 31.35 -42.96 17.22
C PHE A 17 31.71 -43.50 18.62
N ARG A 18 32.59 -44.52 18.65
CA ARG A 18 33.15 -45.10 19.87
C ARG A 18 34.44 -44.37 20.27
N LEU A 19 34.51 -44.03 21.56
CA LEU A 19 35.70 -43.60 22.29
C LEU A 19 36.83 -44.64 22.19
N PHE A 20 38.07 -44.18 21.93
CA PHE A 20 39.29 -44.87 22.31
C PHE A 20 39.95 -44.07 23.45
N ILE A 21 40.01 -44.69 24.63
CA ILE A 21 40.72 -44.17 25.80
C ILE A 21 42.15 -44.72 25.73
N GLY A 22 43.13 -43.85 25.48
CA GLY A 22 44.55 -44.12 25.62
C GLY A 22 45.05 -43.55 26.94
N SER A 23 45.47 -44.43 27.84
CA SER A 23 46.02 -44.12 29.16
C SER A 23 47.44 -43.54 29.07
N TYR A 24 47.63 -42.31 29.52
CA TYR A 24 48.92 -41.82 30.00
C TYR A 24 48.75 -41.12 31.34
N ARG A 25 49.40 -41.68 32.35
CA ARG A 25 49.55 -41.11 33.69
C ARG A 25 50.69 -40.09 33.64
N VAL A 26 50.39 -38.82 33.90
CA VAL A 26 51.37 -37.84 34.37
C VAL A 26 50.81 -37.23 35.64
N VAL A 27 51.46 -37.54 36.76
CA VAL A 27 51.19 -36.95 38.07
C VAL A 27 51.94 -35.62 38.11
N ALA A 28 51.21 -34.51 38.01
CA ALA A 28 51.73 -33.18 38.32
C ALA A 28 50.99 -32.66 39.56
N ALA A 29 51.67 -32.65 40.69
CA ALA A 29 51.17 -32.07 41.93
C ALA A 29 51.28 -30.54 41.84
N PHE A 30 50.14 -29.87 41.62
CA PHE A 30 50.02 -28.43 41.86
C PHE A 30 49.24 -28.21 43.16
N LEU A 31 49.91 -27.65 44.16
CA LEU A 31 49.25 -27.01 45.30
C LEU A 31 48.46 -25.80 44.78
N CYS A 32 47.15 -25.95 44.59
CA CYS A 32 46.25 -24.81 44.47
C CYS A 32 45.85 -24.34 45.87
N ALA A 33 46.38 -23.20 46.29
CA ALA A 33 45.85 -22.45 47.42
C ALA A 33 44.39 -22.05 47.09
N LEU A 34 43.44 -22.57 47.86
CA LEU A 34 42.03 -22.16 47.84
C LEU A 34 41.91 -20.74 48.41
N LEU A 35 42.04 -19.73 47.55
CA LEU A 35 41.49 -18.41 47.79
C LEU A 35 40.00 -18.46 47.44
N PRO A 36 39.07 -18.06 48.32
CA PRO A 36 37.69 -17.88 47.93
C PRO A 36 37.66 -16.64 47.02
N LEU A 37 37.64 -16.84 45.70
CA LEU A 37 37.13 -15.81 44.80
C LEU A 37 35.66 -15.66 45.13
N GLY A 38 35.35 -14.68 45.99
CA GLY A 38 34.03 -14.12 46.10
C GLY A 38 33.67 -13.54 44.74
N VAL A 39 33.02 -14.34 43.90
CA VAL A 39 32.35 -13.86 42.70
C VAL A 39 31.26 -12.93 43.23
N LEU A 40 31.53 -11.63 43.22
CA LEU A 40 30.51 -10.60 43.35
C LEU A 40 29.62 -10.72 42.11
N SER A 41 28.68 -11.67 42.16
CA SER A 41 27.55 -11.70 41.24
C SER A 41 26.68 -10.51 41.60
N SER A 42 26.95 -9.37 40.98
CA SER A 42 26.01 -8.25 40.98
C SER A 42 24.65 -8.79 40.52
N PRO A 43 23.56 -8.55 41.26
CA PRO A 43 22.25 -9.01 40.83
C PRO A 43 21.95 -8.38 39.47
N ALA A 44 21.81 -9.21 38.44
CA ALA A 44 21.33 -8.79 37.14
C ALA A 44 19.89 -8.30 37.31
N HIS A 45 19.70 -6.98 37.41
CA HIS A 45 18.38 -6.39 37.35
C HIS A 45 17.90 -6.53 35.90
N ALA A 46 16.88 -7.34 35.68
CA ALA A 46 16.18 -7.36 34.39
C ALA A 46 15.64 -5.95 34.14
N ALA A 47 15.98 -5.37 32.99
CA ALA A 47 15.50 -4.06 32.59
C ALA A 47 13.96 -4.05 32.59
N THR A 48 13.35 -3.02 33.18
CA THR A 48 11.90 -2.96 33.40
C THR A 48 11.17 -2.79 32.07
N ALA A 49 10.23 -3.70 31.77
CA ALA A 49 9.37 -3.57 30.61
C ALA A 49 8.45 -2.34 30.72
N VAL A 50 8.19 -1.66 29.60
CA VAL A 50 7.31 -0.50 29.53
C VAL A 50 6.11 -0.82 28.65
N THR A 51 4.91 -0.54 29.14
CA THR A 51 3.67 -0.71 28.36
C THR A 51 2.85 0.55 28.39
N TYR A 52 2.49 1.03 27.20
CA TYR A 52 1.48 2.07 27.01
C TYR A 52 0.20 1.47 26.47
N PHE A 53 -0.94 2.08 26.81
CA PHE A 53 -2.27 1.70 26.36
C PHE A 53 -2.88 2.89 25.59
N VAL A 54 -3.49 2.60 24.45
CA VAL A 54 -4.15 3.60 23.60
C VAL A 54 -5.54 3.10 23.25
N SER A 55 -6.55 3.95 23.32
CA SER A 55 -7.93 3.62 22.95
C SER A 55 -8.63 4.84 22.35
N PRO A 56 -9.49 4.69 21.32
CA PRO A 56 -10.22 5.82 20.75
C PRO A 56 -11.13 6.54 21.76
N SER A 57 -11.57 5.86 22.83
CA SER A 57 -12.34 6.42 23.95
C SER A 57 -11.47 6.92 25.12
N GLY A 58 -10.14 6.90 24.99
CA GLY A 58 -9.20 7.37 25.99
C GLY A 58 -9.06 8.89 26.07
N SER A 59 -8.03 9.35 26.76
CA SER A 59 -7.65 10.77 26.84
C SER A 59 -6.14 10.95 26.79
N ASP A 60 -5.64 11.92 26.02
CA ASP A 60 -4.20 12.23 25.98
C ASP A 60 -3.70 12.95 27.24
N SER A 61 -4.60 13.32 28.15
CA SER A 61 -4.26 13.76 29.51
C SER A 61 -3.98 12.59 30.46
N ASN A 62 -4.36 11.37 30.10
CA ASN A 62 -4.06 10.18 30.90
C ASN A 62 -2.57 9.85 30.85
N PRO A 63 -2.04 9.10 31.85
CA PRO A 63 -0.66 8.63 31.81
C PRO A 63 -0.40 7.55 30.76
N GLY A 64 -1.44 6.88 30.25
CA GLY A 64 -1.31 5.80 29.27
C GLY A 64 -0.70 4.51 29.83
N THR A 65 -0.42 4.41 31.13
CA THR A 65 0.27 3.26 31.75
C THR A 65 -0.65 2.14 32.23
N SER A 66 -1.96 2.27 32.02
CA SER A 66 -2.94 1.21 32.30
C SER A 66 -4.12 1.25 31.33
N GLY A 67 -4.77 0.12 31.12
CA GLY A 67 -5.98 0.03 30.28
C GLY A 67 -7.16 0.87 30.77
N ASN A 68 -7.19 1.25 32.06
CA ASN A 68 -8.23 2.12 32.64
C ASN A 68 -7.95 3.62 32.43
N ALA A 69 -6.71 3.98 32.05
CA ALA A 69 -6.33 5.34 31.75
C ALA A 69 -5.44 5.36 30.49
N PRO A 70 -5.97 4.94 29.32
CA PRO A 70 -5.21 4.90 28.08
C PRO A 70 -5.09 6.30 27.47
N PHE A 71 -4.04 6.50 26.68
CA PHE A 71 -3.98 7.63 25.74
C PHE A 71 -5.15 7.54 24.75
N ARG A 72 -5.53 8.67 24.16
CA ARG A 72 -6.52 8.71 23.07
C ARG A 72 -5.87 8.46 21.72
N THR A 73 -4.72 9.06 21.48
CA THR A 73 -4.11 9.12 20.14
C THR A 73 -2.83 8.29 20.03
N LEU A 74 -2.60 7.76 18.82
CA LEU A 74 -1.34 7.09 18.48
C LEU A 74 -0.16 8.05 18.58
N THR A 75 -0.33 9.32 18.19
CA THR A 75 0.70 10.35 18.29
C THR A 75 1.15 10.61 19.73
N LYS A 76 0.22 10.59 20.69
CA LYS A 76 0.57 10.73 22.10
C LYS A 76 1.41 9.55 22.59
N ALA A 77 1.03 8.33 22.21
CA ALA A 77 1.80 7.13 22.52
C ALA A 77 3.19 7.16 21.89
N GLN A 78 3.31 7.60 20.63
CA GLN A 78 4.59 7.75 19.93
C GLN A 78 5.51 8.75 20.66
N THR A 79 4.95 9.88 21.08
CA THR A 79 5.68 10.88 21.88
C THR A 79 6.18 10.30 23.19
N ALA A 80 5.37 9.47 23.86
CA ALA A 80 5.76 8.80 25.10
C ALA A 80 6.88 7.77 24.86
N VAL A 81 6.79 6.97 23.79
CA VAL A 81 7.84 6.04 23.37
C VAL A 81 9.15 6.79 23.10
N ARG A 82 9.12 7.91 22.38
CA ARG A 82 10.31 8.73 22.08
C ARG A 82 11.02 9.23 23.34
N ALA A 83 10.29 9.48 24.42
CA ALA A 83 10.85 9.94 25.70
C ALA A 83 11.55 8.83 26.52
N ILE A 84 11.40 7.55 26.13
CA ILE A 84 12.06 6.43 26.82
C ILE A 84 13.52 6.32 26.35
N ASP A 85 14.43 6.04 27.29
CA ASP A 85 15.78 5.55 26.99
C ASP A 85 15.74 4.04 26.68
N LYS A 86 15.84 3.70 25.39
CA LYS A 86 15.77 2.32 24.89
C LYS A 86 17.01 1.49 25.24
N THR A 87 18.11 2.13 25.63
CA THR A 87 19.36 1.44 25.97
C THR A 87 19.33 0.83 27.37
N THR A 88 18.49 1.37 28.26
CA THR A 88 18.36 0.94 29.66
C THR A 88 16.99 0.36 30.00
N SER A 89 15.99 0.54 29.12
CA SER A 89 14.64 0.00 29.31
C SER A 89 14.53 -1.45 28.86
N GLY A 90 13.64 -2.22 29.50
CA GLY A 90 13.23 -3.53 29.01
C GLY A 90 12.31 -3.41 27.80
N PRO A 91 11.66 -4.50 27.38
CA PRO A 91 10.74 -4.51 26.23
C PRO A 91 9.70 -3.39 26.28
N ILE A 92 9.50 -2.71 25.16
CA ILE A 92 8.54 -1.61 25.02
C ILE A 92 7.36 -2.07 24.18
N THR A 93 6.14 -1.85 24.66
CA THR A 93 4.91 -2.20 23.96
C THR A 93 3.89 -1.07 24.02
N VAL A 94 3.31 -0.72 22.88
CA VAL A 94 2.11 0.09 22.77
C VAL A 94 0.93 -0.83 22.46
N THR A 95 0.02 -0.97 23.41
CA THR A 95 -1.16 -1.84 23.34
C THR A 95 -2.38 -1.03 22.89
N LEU A 96 -2.99 -1.44 21.79
CA LEU A 96 -4.13 -0.77 21.17
C LEU A 96 -5.45 -1.46 21.54
N GLY A 97 -6.39 -0.73 22.15
CA GLY A 97 -7.76 -1.19 22.34
C GLY A 97 -8.53 -1.26 21.01
N GLY A 98 -9.68 -1.94 21.01
CA GLY A 98 -10.53 -2.03 19.83
C GLY A 98 -11.12 -0.68 19.41
N GLY A 99 -11.38 -0.53 18.11
CA GLY A 99 -12.04 0.64 17.54
C GLY A 99 -11.21 1.35 16.46
N VAL A 100 -11.79 2.44 15.93
CA VAL A 100 -11.21 3.20 14.82
C VAL A 100 -10.35 4.35 15.34
N TYR A 101 -9.08 4.34 14.94
CA TYR A 101 -8.11 5.40 15.16
C TYR A 101 -8.05 6.25 13.88
N GLN A 102 -8.93 7.24 13.79
CA GLN A 102 -9.00 8.12 12.64
C GLN A 102 -7.80 9.08 12.59
N LEU A 103 -7.04 9.02 11.51
CA LEU A 103 -5.89 9.86 11.24
C LEU A 103 -6.29 11.05 10.36
N THR A 104 -5.94 12.25 10.81
CA THR A 104 -6.00 13.48 9.99
C THR A 104 -4.65 13.85 9.39
N LYS A 105 -3.58 13.15 9.80
CA LYS A 105 -2.21 13.29 9.34
C LYS A 105 -1.52 11.93 9.43
N THR A 106 -0.57 11.70 8.53
CA THR A 106 0.28 10.50 8.53
C THR A 106 1.03 10.35 9.86
N LEU A 107 1.04 9.13 10.40
CA LEU A 107 1.87 8.75 11.53
C LEU A 107 3.28 8.42 11.03
N THR A 108 4.20 9.36 11.19
CA THR A 108 5.58 9.21 10.69
C THR A 108 6.53 8.69 11.76
N PHE A 109 7.21 7.59 11.44
CA PHE A 109 8.28 6.97 12.22
C PHE A 109 9.65 7.50 11.78
N THR A 110 10.50 7.80 12.75
CA THR A 110 11.88 8.23 12.56
C THR A 110 12.81 7.41 13.45
N ALA A 111 14.12 7.64 13.39
CA ALA A 111 15.07 6.95 14.27
C ALA A 111 14.80 7.17 15.77
N ALA A 112 14.04 8.21 16.16
CA ALA A 112 13.64 8.42 17.55
C ALA A 112 12.63 7.38 18.07
N ASP A 113 11.94 6.71 17.14
CA ASP A 113 10.99 5.62 17.41
C ASP A 113 11.66 4.25 17.43
N SER A 114 12.94 4.19 17.04
CA SER A 114 13.67 2.94 16.94
C SER A 114 13.76 2.22 18.28
N GLY A 115 13.69 0.90 18.19
CA GLY A 115 14.08 0.01 19.27
C GLY A 115 15.60 -0.18 19.33
N GLY A 116 16.01 -1.37 19.74
CA GLY A 116 17.41 -1.76 19.96
C GLY A 116 17.78 -1.78 21.44
N GLY A 117 19.07 -1.97 21.73
CA GLY A 117 19.56 -2.12 23.10
C GLY A 117 18.86 -3.26 23.86
N THR A 118 18.51 -3.02 25.12
CA THR A 118 17.74 -3.97 25.95
C THR A 118 16.24 -3.95 25.65
N ALA A 119 15.72 -2.91 24.98
CA ALA A 119 14.32 -2.82 24.61
C ALA A 119 13.95 -3.77 23.46
N GLY A 120 14.91 -4.10 22.60
CA GLY A 120 14.65 -4.89 21.39
C GLY A 120 13.67 -4.17 20.47
N THR A 121 12.76 -4.90 19.83
CA THR A 121 11.70 -4.32 18.98
C THR A 121 10.65 -3.58 19.81
N VAL A 122 10.32 -2.34 19.41
CA VAL A 122 9.18 -1.60 19.95
C VAL A 122 7.90 -2.07 19.24
N TRP A 123 7.02 -2.75 19.98
CA TRP A 123 5.81 -3.35 19.42
C TRP A 123 4.58 -2.46 19.58
N TRP A 124 3.91 -2.15 18.47
CA TRP A 124 2.56 -1.60 18.41
C TRP A 124 1.61 -2.75 18.12
N LYS A 125 0.83 -3.17 19.12
CA LYS A 125 0.03 -4.39 18.99
C LYS A 125 -1.39 -4.23 19.48
N ALA A 126 -2.31 -4.94 18.84
CA ALA A 126 -3.65 -5.09 19.35
C ALA A 126 -3.64 -5.69 20.77
N ALA A 127 -4.50 -5.17 21.63
CA ALA A 127 -4.87 -5.85 22.86
C ALA A 127 -5.52 -7.19 22.53
N ALA A 128 -5.38 -8.18 23.41
CA ALA A 128 -5.89 -9.52 23.18
C ALA A 128 -7.39 -9.52 22.81
N GLY A 129 -7.73 -10.11 21.66
CA GLY A 129 -9.09 -10.21 21.14
C GLY A 129 -9.70 -8.87 20.67
N GLN A 130 -8.90 -7.80 20.58
CA GLN A 130 -9.35 -6.50 20.07
C GLN A 130 -8.94 -6.32 18.60
N THR A 131 -9.71 -5.50 17.88
CA THR A 131 -9.49 -5.20 16.44
C THR A 131 -9.30 -3.69 16.24
N PRO A 132 -8.10 -3.14 16.48
CA PRO A 132 -7.80 -1.75 16.20
C PRO A 132 -7.71 -1.50 14.69
N VAL A 133 -8.37 -0.43 14.22
CA VAL A 133 -8.31 0.01 12.82
C VAL A 133 -7.66 1.38 12.75
N ILE A 134 -6.50 1.49 12.11
CA ILE A 134 -5.88 2.77 11.75
C ILE A 134 -6.51 3.22 10.43
N SER A 135 -7.26 4.33 10.47
CA SER A 135 -8.11 4.75 9.36
C SER A 135 -7.74 6.14 8.85
N GLY A 136 -7.64 6.29 7.52
CA GLY A 136 -7.57 7.59 6.84
C GLY A 136 -8.93 8.10 6.37
N GLY A 137 -10.00 7.39 6.72
CA GLY A 137 -11.37 7.65 6.28
C GLY A 137 -12.05 8.77 7.05
N VAL A 138 -13.11 9.30 6.45
CA VAL A 138 -14.10 10.17 7.08
C VAL A 138 -15.49 9.57 6.89
N ARG A 139 -16.26 9.54 7.98
CA ARG A 139 -17.63 9.08 7.94
C ARG A 139 -18.53 10.09 7.23
N ILE A 140 -19.31 9.61 6.26
CA ILE A 140 -20.30 10.39 5.52
C ILE A 140 -21.68 10.16 6.14
N THR A 141 -22.31 11.24 6.58
CA THR A 141 -23.61 11.20 7.29
C THR A 141 -24.59 12.18 6.66
N GLY A 142 -25.87 12.10 7.07
CA GLY A 142 -26.91 12.99 6.54
C GLY A 142 -27.46 12.56 5.19
N TRP A 143 -27.47 11.24 4.93
CA TRP A 143 -28.04 10.66 3.72
C TRP A 143 -29.56 10.89 3.65
N ALA A 144 -30.02 11.40 2.51
CA ALA A 144 -31.42 11.56 2.19
C ALA A 144 -31.69 11.25 0.71
N ARG A 145 -32.88 10.75 0.39
CA ARG A 145 -33.32 10.59 -0.99
C ARG A 145 -33.30 11.93 -1.72
N THR A 146 -32.84 11.92 -2.96
CA THR A 146 -32.78 13.12 -3.81
C THR A 146 -34.16 13.68 -4.18
N SER A 147 -35.17 12.80 -4.30
CA SER A 147 -36.57 13.17 -4.50
C SER A 147 -37.49 12.00 -4.14
N THR A 148 -38.78 12.27 -4.02
CA THR A 148 -39.80 11.23 -3.79
C THR A 148 -39.79 10.22 -4.94
N GLY A 149 -39.60 8.94 -4.62
CA GLY A 149 -39.54 7.86 -5.60
C GLY A 149 -38.20 7.67 -6.30
N SER A 150 -37.18 8.48 -5.99
CA SER A 150 -35.82 8.27 -6.48
C SER A 150 -35.11 7.18 -5.67
N ASP A 151 -34.35 6.35 -6.37
CA ASP A 151 -33.42 5.37 -5.78
C ASP A 151 -32.05 5.98 -5.48
N ILE A 152 -31.79 7.21 -5.94
CA ILE A 152 -30.57 7.94 -5.65
C ILE A 152 -30.72 8.68 -4.32
N TRP A 153 -29.81 8.37 -3.40
CA TRP A 153 -29.59 9.08 -2.16
C TRP A 153 -28.42 10.02 -2.27
N SER A 154 -28.38 11.03 -1.42
CA SER A 154 -27.30 11.99 -1.37
C SER A 154 -26.98 12.44 0.05
N ALA A 155 -25.71 12.77 0.28
CA ALA A 155 -25.21 13.29 1.55
C ALA A 155 -24.19 14.41 1.31
N PRO A 156 -24.06 15.39 2.24
CA PRO A 156 -22.97 16.35 2.20
C PRO A 156 -21.61 15.65 2.28
N ALA A 157 -20.67 16.04 1.42
CA ALA A 157 -19.27 15.68 1.54
C ALA A 157 -18.51 16.77 2.32
N PRO A 158 -17.52 16.43 3.15
CA PRO A 158 -16.63 17.42 3.74
C PRO A 158 -16.02 18.34 2.68
N SER A 159 -15.94 19.64 3.00
CA SER A 159 -15.35 20.63 2.08
C SER A 159 -13.92 20.23 1.72
N GLY A 160 -13.61 20.24 0.43
CA GLY A 160 -12.29 19.88 -0.09
C GLY A 160 -11.99 18.38 -0.16
N LEU A 161 -12.94 17.50 0.22
CA LEU A 161 -12.77 16.06 0.01
C LEU A 161 -12.70 15.75 -1.49
N ASP A 162 -11.61 15.11 -1.89
CA ASP A 162 -11.45 14.48 -3.20
C ASP A 162 -11.12 13.00 -2.96
N THR A 163 -11.91 12.10 -3.51
CA THR A 163 -11.73 10.67 -3.31
C THR A 163 -12.29 9.89 -4.50
N ARG A 164 -11.95 8.61 -4.58
CA ARG A 164 -12.49 7.68 -5.58
C ARG A 164 -13.10 6.42 -4.98
N GLN A 165 -13.20 6.34 -3.66
CA GLN A 165 -13.87 5.23 -3.02
C GLN A 165 -14.91 5.76 -2.05
N LEU A 166 -15.95 4.96 -1.94
CA LEU A 166 -16.95 5.01 -0.90
C LEU A 166 -17.13 3.57 -0.43
N TYR A 167 -17.25 3.36 0.87
CA TYR A 167 -17.51 2.05 1.45
C TYR A 167 -18.80 2.16 2.25
N VAL A 168 -19.71 1.20 2.07
CA VAL A 168 -20.99 1.13 2.80
C VAL A 168 -21.00 -0.19 3.56
N ASP A 169 -21.08 -0.12 4.89
CA ASP A 169 -21.01 -1.26 5.81
C ASP A 169 -19.79 -2.16 5.53
N GLY A 170 -18.64 -1.54 5.28
CA GLY A 170 -17.38 -2.23 4.97
C GLY A 170 -17.29 -2.80 3.54
N VAL A 171 -18.28 -2.57 2.68
CA VAL A 171 -18.27 -3.05 1.29
C VAL A 171 -17.98 -1.89 0.33
N ARG A 172 -16.94 -2.02 -0.49
CA ARG A 172 -16.62 -1.04 -1.54
C ARG A 172 -17.82 -0.80 -2.46
N ALA A 173 -18.15 0.46 -2.68
CA ALA A 173 -19.10 0.91 -3.69
C ALA A 173 -18.37 1.10 -5.03
N GLN A 174 -19.08 0.86 -6.13
CA GLN A 174 -18.57 1.08 -7.48
C GLN A 174 -18.62 2.57 -7.81
N ARG A 175 -17.52 3.14 -8.28
CA ARG A 175 -17.58 4.49 -8.85
C ARG A 175 -18.37 4.44 -10.16
N ALA A 176 -19.36 5.33 -10.31
CA ALA A 176 -20.29 5.33 -11.44
C ALA A 176 -19.55 5.18 -12.78
N THR A 177 -19.94 4.18 -13.57
CA THR A 177 -19.22 3.77 -14.77
C THR A 177 -20.13 3.22 -15.86
N GLY A 178 -19.75 3.40 -17.12
CA GLY A 178 -20.52 2.89 -18.24
C GLY A 178 -19.75 2.83 -19.56
N SER A 179 -20.44 2.38 -20.59
CA SER A 179 -19.92 2.37 -21.96
C SER A 179 -19.88 3.77 -22.55
N LEU A 180 -18.95 4.00 -23.48
CA LEU A 180 -18.95 5.23 -24.28
C LEU A 180 -20.26 5.37 -25.06
N PRO A 181 -20.98 6.50 -24.93
CA PRO A 181 -22.24 6.72 -25.64
C PRO A 181 -22.03 7.15 -27.10
N VAL A 182 -20.77 7.33 -27.53
CA VAL A 182 -20.41 7.89 -28.83
C VAL A 182 -19.29 7.14 -29.52
N SER A 183 -19.28 7.24 -30.85
CA SER A 183 -18.13 6.82 -31.64
C SER A 183 -17.04 7.88 -31.62
N LEU A 184 -15.81 7.45 -31.33
CA LEU A 184 -14.63 8.30 -31.26
C LEU A 184 -13.69 8.06 -32.45
N THR A 185 -13.13 9.15 -32.97
CA THR A 185 -11.95 9.14 -33.85
C THR A 185 -10.81 9.87 -33.15
N GLN A 186 -9.69 9.20 -32.94
CA GLN A 186 -8.56 9.78 -32.20
C GLN A 186 -7.91 10.95 -32.95
N THR A 187 -7.51 11.97 -32.20
CA THR A 187 -6.77 13.15 -32.67
C THR A 187 -5.50 13.33 -31.83
N ALA A 188 -4.68 14.34 -32.18
CA ALA A 188 -3.50 14.68 -31.41
C ALA A 188 -3.80 15.09 -29.95
N THR A 189 -4.98 15.65 -29.68
CA THR A 189 -5.35 16.18 -28.35
C THR A 189 -6.49 15.42 -27.67
N GLY A 190 -7.00 14.35 -28.29
CA GLY A 190 -8.11 13.56 -27.76
C GLY A 190 -8.89 12.89 -28.88
N TYR A 191 -10.15 13.28 -29.07
CA TYR A 191 -11.06 12.65 -30.02
C TYR A 191 -11.98 13.66 -30.73
N THR A 192 -12.35 13.36 -31.97
CA THR A 192 -13.56 13.90 -32.59
C THR A 192 -14.72 12.91 -32.46
N THR A 193 -15.92 13.45 -32.39
CA THR A 193 -17.18 12.71 -32.28
C THR A 193 -18.16 13.15 -33.37
N ALA A 194 -19.19 12.34 -33.61
CA ALA A 194 -20.28 12.77 -34.49
C ALA A 194 -21.00 13.97 -33.86
N SER A 195 -21.57 14.86 -34.70
CA SER A 195 -22.30 16.02 -34.19
C SER A 195 -23.44 15.62 -33.26
N GLY A 196 -23.51 16.27 -32.09
CA GLY A 196 -24.53 16.01 -31.08
C GLY A 196 -24.08 15.02 -30.00
N ASP A 197 -22.79 15.06 -29.64
CA ASP A 197 -22.25 14.26 -28.53
C ASP A 197 -23.06 14.49 -27.24
N PRO A 198 -23.73 13.46 -26.67
CA PRO A 198 -24.48 13.57 -25.44
C PRO A 198 -23.61 13.96 -24.24
N MET A 199 -22.31 13.61 -24.24
CA MET A 199 -21.40 13.97 -23.15
C MET A 199 -21.16 15.48 -23.06
N ALA A 200 -21.43 16.24 -24.13
CA ALA A 200 -21.32 17.70 -24.10
C ALA A 200 -22.32 18.36 -23.12
N GLY A 201 -23.42 17.66 -22.80
CA GLY A 201 -24.41 18.11 -21.82
C GLY A 201 -24.23 17.52 -20.42
N TRP A 202 -23.25 16.64 -20.21
CA TRP A 202 -23.04 16.01 -18.92
C TRP A 202 -22.47 16.98 -17.89
N ARG A 203 -22.79 16.72 -16.62
CA ARG A 203 -22.24 17.48 -15.50
C ARG A 203 -20.75 17.27 -15.37
N ASN A 204 -20.03 18.33 -15.02
CA ASN A 204 -18.61 18.30 -14.66
C ASN A 204 -17.73 17.52 -15.66
N PRO A 205 -17.72 17.89 -16.97
CA PRO A 205 -17.04 17.09 -18.00
C PRO A 205 -15.54 16.90 -17.75
N SER A 206 -14.88 17.83 -17.06
CA SER A 206 -13.47 17.72 -16.69
C SER A 206 -13.19 16.74 -15.54
N ALA A 207 -14.23 16.23 -14.88
CA ALA A 207 -14.13 15.19 -13.85
C ALA A 207 -14.23 13.77 -14.44
N ILE A 208 -14.68 13.64 -15.69
CA ILE A 208 -14.84 12.36 -16.39
C ILE A 208 -13.48 11.73 -16.64
N GLU A 209 -13.39 10.41 -16.49
CA GLU A 209 -12.18 9.63 -16.80
C GLU A 209 -12.46 8.59 -17.88
N PHE A 210 -11.52 8.46 -18.82
CA PHE A 210 -11.48 7.37 -19.78
C PHE A 210 -10.50 6.30 -19.33
N VAL A 211 -10.98 5.06 -19.28
CA VAL A 211 -10.22 3.86 -18.90
C VAL A 211 -9.85 3.08 -20.16
N TYR A 212 -8.58 2.72 -20.32
CA TYR A 212 -8.04 2.05 -21.51
C TYR A 212 -7.46 0.67 -21.17
N ARG A 213 -8.29 -0.29 -20.75
CA ARG A 213 -7.78 -1.63 -20.44
C ARG A 213 -7.09 -2.25 -21.65
N GLY A 214 -5.83 -2.66 -21.47
CA GLY A 214 -4.96 -3.18 -22.52
C GLY A 214 -4.31 -2.12 -23.42
N GLY A 215 -4.54 -0.82 -23.18
CA GLY A 215 -4.26 0.25 -24.14
C GLY A 215 -2.78 0.49 -24.45
N LEU A 216 -1.89 0.26 -23.49
CA LEU A 216 -0.44 0.40 -23.68
C LEU A 216 0.29 -0.94 -23.69
N GLY A 217 -0.47 -2.03 -23.81
CA GLY A 217 -0.04 -3.41 -23.60
C GLY A 217 -1.12 -4.15 -22.83
N LEU A 218 -1.31 -5.45 -23.09
CA LEU A 218 -2.42 -6.24 -22.53
C LEU A 218 -2.43 -6.29 -20.99
N TRP A 219 -1.30 -6.04 -20.34
CA TRP A 219 -1.13 -5.98 -18.89
C TRP A 219 -1.35 -4.59 -18.29
N THR A 220 -1.73 -3.57 -19.08
CA THR A 220 -1.89 -2.19 -18.60
C THR A 220 -3.34 -1.75 -18.57
N GLU A 221 -3.66 -0.78 -17.72
CA GLU A 221 -4.92 -0.05 -17.72
C GLU A 221 -4.68 1.45 -17.54
N PRO A 222 -4.22 2.16 -18.59
CA PRO A 222 -4.11 3.61 -18.53
C PRO A 222 -5.45 4.26 -18.25
N ARG A 223 -5.44 5.33 -17.47
CA ARG A 223 -6.63 6.09 -17.07
C ARG A 223 -6.35 7.58 -17.25
N CYS A 224 -7.02 8.22 -18.20
CA CYS A 224 -6.81 9.64 -18.47
C CYS A 224 -8.10 10.45 -18.28
N PRO A 225 -8.06 11.53 -17.46
CA PRO A 225 -9.17 12.46 -17.37
C PRO A 225 -9.45 13.20 -18.68
N VAL A 226 -10.69 13.61 -18.85
CA VAL A 226 -11.12 14.54 -19.90
C VAL A 226 -10.80 15.97 -19.45
N ALA A 227 -10.34 16.82 -20.37
CA ALA A 227 -10.15 18.25 -20.11
C ALA A 227 -11.41 19.05 -20.45
N SER A 228 -12.03 18.75 -21.61
CA SER A 228 -13.24 19.42 -22.06
C SER A 228 -14.00 18.57 -23.09
N VAL A 229 -15.30 18.82 -23.20
CA VAL A 229 -16.19 18.20 -24.18
C VAL A 229 -16.98 19.30 -24.90
N THR A 230 -17.08 19.20 -26.22
CA THR A 230 -17.98 19.98 -27.07
C THR A 230 -18.90 19.02 -27.83
N SER A 231 -19.84 19.55 -28.62
CA SER A 231 -20.77 18.72 -29.40
C SER A 231 -20.12 17.86 -30.48
N THR A 232 -18.83 18.05 -30.78
CA THR A 232 -18.08 17.33 -31.83
C THR A 232 -16.64 16.94 -31.43
N ALA A 233 -16.19 17.28 -30.22
CA ALA A 233 -14.82 17.04 -29.80
C ALA A 233 -14.69 16.78 -28.30
N ILE A 234 -13.78 15.86 -27.95
CA ILE A 234 -13.35 15.58 -26.58
C ILE A 234 -11.85 15.86 -26.50
N THR A 235 -11.45 16.81 -25.67
CA THR A 235 -10.04 17.09 -25.39
C THR A 235 -9.63 16.33 -24.14
N MET A 236 -8.54 15.57 -24.21
CA MET A 236 -8.03 14.80 -23.07
C MET A 236 -7.07 15.66 -22.22
N ALA A 237 -7.06 15.41 -20.90
CA ALA A 237 -6.21 16.13 -19.98
C ALA A 237 -4.71 15.80 -20.17
N GLN A 238 -3.88 16.82 -19.97
CA GLN A 238 -2.43 16.72 -20.03
C GLN A 238 -1.84 16.76 -18.62
N PRO A 239 -0.72 16.06 -18.36
CA PRO A 239 0.10 15.33 -19.34
C PRO A 239 -0.32 13.88 -19.65
N CYS A 240 -1.39 13.34 -19.05
CA CYS A 240 -1.77 11.93 -19.21
C CYS A 240 -1.88 11.50 -20.68
N TRP A 241 -2.52 12.33 -21.51
CA TRP A 241 -2.71 12.02 -22.92
C TRP A 241 -1.38 11.87 -23.67
N ASN A 242 -0.46 12.82 -23.55
CA ASN A 242 0.85 12.71 -24.21
C ASN A 242 1.67 11.55 -23.64
N ASN A 243 1.65 11.35 -22.31
CA ASN A 243 2.27 10.20 -21.65
C ASN A 243 1.76 8.84 -22.16
N SER A 244 0.52 8.81 -22.65
CA SER A 244 -0.12 7.61 -23.18
C SER A 244 -0.18 7.53 -24.71
N THR A 245 0.26 8.54 -25.46
CA THR A 245 0.16 8.56 -26.94
C THR A 245 1.45 8.86 -27.68
N GLN A 246 2.49 9.33 -26.99
CA GLN A 246 3.70 9.86 -27.61
C GLN A 246 4.99 9.17 -27.16
N ARG A 247 4.92 7.97 -26.55
CA ARG A 247 6.10 7.30 -25.98
C ARG A 247 7.21 7.07 -27.01
N VAL A 248 8.47 7.18 -26.57
CA VAL A 248 9.62 7.00 -27.47
C VAL A 248 9.81 5.53 -27.84
N MET A 249 9.93 5.27 -29.15
CA MET A 249 10.20 3.94 -29.71
C MET A 249 11.69 3.65 -29.77
N ARG A 250 12.04 2.38 -29.55
CA ARG A 250 13.39 1.88 -29.79
C ARG A 250 13.73 1.99 -31.28
N THR A 251 15.01 2.24 -31.55
CA THR A 251 15.54 2.34 -32.92
C THR A 251 16.08 1.01 -33.45
N ASP A 252 15.81 -0.09 -32.75
CA ASP A 252 16.25 -1.44 -33.09
C ASP A 252 15.19 -2.25 -33.86
N ASP A 253 14.21 -1.57 -34.46
CA ASP A 253 13.07 -2.14 -35.20
C ASP A 253 12.22 -3.15 -34.42
N SER A 254 12.39 -3.26 -33.10
CA SER A 254 11.64 -4.22 -32.28
C SER A 254 10.15 -3.89 -32.14
N GLY A 255 9.70 -2.73 -32.61
CA GLY A 255 8.32 -2.26 -32.45
C GLY A 255 7.94 -2.00 -30.99
N ARG A 256 8.92 -1.80 -30.09
CA ARG A 256 8.72 -1.55 -28.66
C ARG A 256 9.19 -0.15 -28.25
N THR A 257 8.64 0.36 -27.16
CA THR A 257 9.13 1.59 -26.53
C THR A 257 10.44 1.37 -25.77
N TYR A 258 11.21 2.44 -25.57
CA TYR A 258 12.39 2.38 -24.69
C TYR A 258 12.01 2.08 -23.24
N ASN A 259 10.79 2.39 -22.80
CA ASN A 259 10.24 1.97 -21.49
C ASN A 259 9.85 0.47 -21.44
N LEU A 260 10.52 -0.35 -22.26
CA LEU A 260 10.66 -1.80 -22.34
C LEU A 260 9.43 -2.69 -22.52
N VAL A 261 8.23 -2.26 -22.14
CA VAL A 261 7.08 -3.16 -22.14
C VAL A 261 5.98 -2.71 -23.09
N GLY A 262 5.70 -1.42 -23.20
CA GLY A 262 4.50 -0.96 -23.90
C GLY A 262 4.66 -0.52 -25.36
N ARG A 263 3.49 -0.21 -25.96
CA ARG A 263 3.35 0.43 -27.28
C ARG A 263 3.63 1.93 -27.21
N LYS A 264 3.86 2.55 -28.38
CA LYS A 264 4.00 4.01 -28.52
C LYS A 264 2.80 4.79 -27.96
N SER A 265 1.62 4.30 -28.28
CA SER A 265 0.36 5.00 -28.10
C SER A 265 -0.73 4.02 -27.74
N ILE A 266 -1.70 4.49 -26.95
CA ILE A 266 -3.03 3.91 -26.95
C ILE A 266 -3.61 4.00 -28.36
N THR A 267 -4.11 2.88 -28.86
CA THR A 267 -4.70 2.73 -30.20
C THR A 267 -6.16 2.31 -30.14
N GLU A 268 -6.55 1.75 -28.99
CA GLU A 268 -7.88 1.30 -28.66
C GLU A 268 -8.76 2.47 -28.23
N LYS A 269 -10.08 2.29 -28.40
CA LYS A 269 -11.07 3.14 -27.75
C LYS A 269 -11.05 2.87 -26.24
N PRO A 270 -11.44 3.87 -25.41
CA PRO A 270 -11.68 3.62 -23.99
C PRO A 270 -12.61 2.43 -23.79
N THR A 271 -12.26 1.55 -22.87
CA THR A 271 -13.06 0.38 -22.48
C THR A 271 -14.18 0.75 -21.52
N ALA A 272 -14.04 1.87 -20.81
CA ALA A 272 -15.07 2.43 -19.94
C ALA A 272 -14.93 3.95 -19.81
N VAL A 273 -16.05 4.58 -19.44
CA VAL A 273 -16.12 5.95 -18.92
C VAL A 273 -16.47 5.88 -17.44
N GLU A 274 -15.80 6.65 -16.61
CA GLU A 274 -16.09 6.75 -15.18
C GLU A 274 -16.35 8.19 -14.75
N ASN A 275 -17.00 8.33 -13.59
CA ASN A 275 -17.16 9.58 -12.84
C ASN A 275 -18.06 10.64 -13.49
N ALA A 276 -19.20 10.21 -14.01
CA ALA A 276 -20.27 11.10 -14.43
C ALA A 276 -21.53 10.79 -13.63
N TYR A 277 -22.28 11.83 -13.25
CA TYR A 277 -23.57 11.66 -12.59
C TYR A 277 -24.56 10.91 -13.49
N GLU A 278 -24.49 11.14 -14.80
CA GLU A 278 -25.31 10.52 -15.84
C GLU A 278 -25.05 9.02 -16.00
N LEU A 279 -23.98 8.50 -15.39
CA LEU A 279 -23.65 7.07 -15.35
C LEU A 279 -24.04 6.41 -14.01
N LEU A 280 -24.63 7.17 -13.07
CA LEU A 280 -25.12 6.63 -11.79
C LEU A 280 -26.46 5.92 -12.02
N ASP A 281 -26.43 4.63 -12.36
CA ASP A 281 -27.60 3.90 -12.85
C ASP A 281 -27.86 2.53 -12.20
N LYS A 282 -26.90 2.00 -11.42
CA LYS A 282 -27.04 0.70 -10.74
C LYS A 282 -26.90 0.77 -9.22
N PRO A 283 -27.57 -0.14 -8.48
CA PRO A 283 -27.30 -0.34 -7.06
C PRO A 283 -25.82 -0.61 -6.78
N GLY A 284 -25.30 0.05 -5.75
CA GLY A 284 -23.89 0.01 -5.39
C GLY A 284 -23.01 1.05 -6.08
N GLU A 285 -23.55 1.84 -7.02
CA GLU A 285 -22.78 2.91 -7.65
C GLU A 285 -22.84 4.21 -6.87
N PHE A 286 -21.73 4.97 -6.87
CA PHE A 286 -21.64 6.31 -6.29
C PHE A 286 -21.02 7.33 -7.25
N TYR A 287 -21.37 8.60 -7.04
CA TYR A 287 -20.76 9.76 -7.67
C TYR A 287 -20.47 10.84 -6.62
N LEU A 288 -19.28 11.45 -6.67
CA LEU A 288 -18.94 12.61 -5.86
C LEU A 288 -18.97 13.86 -6.74
N ASP A 289 -19.96 14.72 -6.51
CA ASP A 289 -19.97 16.06 -7.09
C ASP A 289 -19.07 16.98 -6.24
N LYS A 290 -17.86 17.23 -6.74
CA LYS A 290 -16.90 18.11 -6.04
C LYS A 290 -17.29 19.59 -6.10
N SER A 291 -18.10 19.99 -7.08
CA SER A 291 -18.57 21.37 -7.21
C SER A 291 -19.71 21.68 -6.23
N GLU A 292 -20.56 20.69 -5.95
CA GLU A 292 -21.65 20.79 -4.99
C GLU A 292 -21.26 20.33 -3.58
N HIS A 293 -20.09 19.69 -3.42
CA HIS A 293 -19.65 19.00 -2.21
C HIS A 293 -20.67 17.97 -1.72
N ARG A 294 -21.08 17.06 -2.62
CA ARG A 294 -22.10 16.04 -2.32
C ARG A 294 -21.76 14.68 -2.89
N PHE A 295 -21.99 13.65 -2.08
CA PHE A 295 -22.09 12.29 -2.58
C PHE A 295 -23.50 12.02 -3.09
N TYR A 296 -23.57 11.21 -4.13
CA TYR A 296 -24.76 10.55 -4.64
C TYR A 296 -24.49 9.04 -4.67
N TYR A 297 -25.45 8.23 -4.24
CA TYR A 297 -25.30 6.78 -4.12
C TYR A 297 -26.64 6.09 -4.35
N ILE A 298 -26.63 4.94 -5.03
CA ILE A 298 -27.79 4.06 -5.14
C ILE A 298 -27.57 2.88 -4.19
N PRO A 299 -28.34 2.74 -3.10
CA PRO A 299 -28.18 1.64 -2.16
C PRO A 299 -28.32 0.26 -2.82
N ARG A 300 -27.48 -0.69 -2.39
CA ARG A 300 -27.68 -2.11 -2.68
C ARG A 300 -28.89 -2.65 -1.90
N SER A 301 -29.40 -3.78 -2.36
CA SER A 301 -30.47 -4.47 -1.63
C SER A 301 -30.01 -4.80 -0.20
N GLY A 302 -30.78 -4.33 0.79
CA GLY A 302 -30.49 -4.56 2.21
C GLY A 302 -29.72 -3.41 2.90
N GLU A 303 -29.17 -2.45 2.17
CA GLU A 303 -28.51 -1.29 2.77
C GLU A 303 -29.54 -0.25 3.25
N ASP A 304 -29.44 0.16 4.52
CA ASP A 304 -30.21 1.26 5.09
C ASP A 304 -29.28 2.43 5.42
N LEU A 305 -29.25 3.42 4.54
CA LEU A 305 -28.39 4.60 4.68
C LEU A 305 -28.73 5.49 5.88
N THR A 306 -29.85 5.27 6.56
CA THR A 306 -30.15 6.00 7.81
C THR A 306 -29.33 5.47 8.99
N THR A 307 -28.84 4.22 8.91
CA THR A 307 -28.04 3.57 9.94
C THR A 307 -26.68 3.08 9.47
N ALA A 308 -26.44 3.01 8.16
CA ALA A 308 -25.22 2.47 7.58
C ALA A 308 -23.96 3.20 8.06
N ASP A 309 -22.86 2.45 8.11
CA ASP A 309 -21.53 3.00 8.22
C ASP A 309 -20.99 3.32 6.83
N VAL A 310 -20.83 4.60 6.51
CA VAL A 310 -20.40 5.05 5.18
C VAL A 310 -19.09 5.79 5.31
N GLU A 311 -18.03 5.23 4.75
CA GLU A 311 -16.65 5.72 4.90
C GLU A 311 -16.08 6.16 3.54
N ALA A 312 -15.42 7.32 3.54
CA ALA A 312 -14.73 7.86 2.37
C ALA A 312 -13.25 8.15 2.72
N PRO A 313 -12.27 7.59 1.99
CA PRO A 313 -10.85 7.91 2.22
C PRO A 313 -10.53 9.39 2.04
N SER A 314 -9.77 9.97 2.97
CA SER A 314 -9.37 11.39 2.95
C SER A 314 -7.86 11.62 3.07
N LEU A 315 -7.13 10.67 3.66
CA LEU A 315 -5.68 10.75 3.87
C LEU A 315 -4.95 9.72 2.99
N ASP A 316 -3.94 10.14 2.24
CA ASP A 316 -3.25 9.27 1.27
C ASP A 316 -2.33 8.22 1.93
N THR A 317 -1.62 8.58 3.00
CA THR A 317 -0.68 7.69 3.70
C THR A 317 -1.00 7.64 5.19
N LEU A 318 -1.21 6.45 5.72
CA LEU A 318 -1.58 6.21 7.12
C LEU A 318 -0.33 6.23 8.01
N VAL A 319 0.65 5.40 7.66
CA VAL A 319 1.91 5.24 8.40
C VAL A 319 3.06 5.37 7.42
N SER A 320 4.07 6.16 7.78
CA SER A 320 5.26 6.30 6.96
C SER A 320 6.54 6.24 7.78
N SER A 321 7.67 5.93 7.15
CA SER A 321 8.99 6.28 7.68
C SER A 321 9.46 7.62 7.08
N SER A 322 10.35 8.29 7.80
CA SER A 322 11.20 9.36 7.26
C SER A 322 12.67 8.91 7.25
N GLY A 323 12.90 7.66 6.88
CA GLY A 323 14.24 7.08 6.83
C GLY A 323 15.10 7.74 5.74
N LYS A 324 16.40 7.77 6.01
CA LYS A 324 17.44 8.14 5.04
C LYS A 324 18.69 7.33 5.37
N ALA A 325 19.60 7.19 4.41
CA ALA A 325 20.84 6.42 4.60
C ALA A 325 21.69 6.82 5.84
N SER A 326 21.52 8.04 6.36
CA SER A 326 22.22 8.52 7.57
C SER A 326 21.43 8.41 8.87
N ASP A 327 20.15 8.02 8.81
CA ASP A 327 19.21 8.03 9.94
C ASP A 327 18.03 7.09 9.66
N GLU A 328 18.24 5.79 9.94
CA GLU A 328 17.30 4.72 9.62
C GLU A 328 16.43 4.38 10.84
N PRO A 329 15.09 4.52 10.79
CA PRO A 329 14.22 3.91 11.79
C PRO A 329 14.41 2.40 11.80
N SER A 330 14.47 1.80 12.98
CA SER A 330 14.73 0.37 13.09
C SER A 330 14.07 -0.31 14.29
N HIS A 331 13.90 -1.63 14.22
CA HIS A 331 13.35 -2.44 15.31
C HIS A 331 11.97 -1.94 15.77
N VAL A 332 11.04 -1.76 14.82
CA VAL A 332 9.64 -1.39 15.08
C VAL A 332 8.75 -2.53 14.57
N GLY A 333 7.78 -2.94 15.37
CA GLY A 333 6.84 -4.00 15.01
C GLY A 333 5.39 -3.56 15.11
N PHE A 334 4.57 -4.01 14.18
CA PHE A 334 3.11 -3.93 14.18
C PHE A 334 2.54 -5.34 14.32
N GLN A 335 1.48 -5.50 15.11
CA GLN A 335 0.86 -6.81 15.29
C GLN A 335 -0.65 -6.73 15.51
N GLY A 336 -1.42 -7.45 14.69
CA GLY A 336 -2.87 -7.55 14.83
C GLY A 336 -3.62 -6.26 14.48
N ILE A 337 -3.04 -5.37 13.68
CA ILE A 337 -3.60 -4.05 13.34
C ILE A 337 -4.18 -4.07 11.92
N GLN A 338 -5.36 -3.47 11.76
CA GLN A 338 -5.90 -3.19 10.43
C GLN A 338 -5.55 -1.76 9.99
N PHE A 339 -5.08 -1.60 8.76
CA PHE A 339 -4.82 -0.35 8.07
C PHE A 339 -5.86 -0.17 6.96
N SER A 340 -6.66 0.90 7.04
CA SER A 340 -7.79 1.10 6.11
C SER A 340 -8.04 2.53 5.67
N TYR A 341 -8.76 2.63 4.55
CA TYR A 341 -9.32 3.87 4.02
C TYR A 341 -8.26 4.94 3.71
N ALA A 342 -7.12 4.51 3.17
CA ALA A 342 -6.13 5.39 2.59
C ALA A 342 -6.55 5.82 1.17
N ASN A 343 -6.34 7.10 0.86
CA ASN A 343 -6.66 7.74 -0.41
C ASN A 343 -5.41 7.78 -1.33
N TYR A 344 -5.51 8.39 -2.51
CA TYR A 344 -4.44 8.57 -3.50
C TYR A 344 -4.97 9.32 -4.72
N THR A 345 -5.11 10.64 -4.70
CA THR A 345 -5.92 11.34 -5.74
C THR A 345 -5.21 11.68 -7.05
N THR A 346 -3.96 11.24 -7.28
CA THR A 346 -3.18 11.66 -8.46
C THR A 346 -3.90 11.44 -9.80
N SER A 347 -4.63 10.33 -9.96
CA SER A 347 -5.39 10.04 -11.18
C SER A 347 -6.58 10.97 -11.43
N ASN A 348 -7.03 11.74 -10.43
CA ASN A 348 -8.07 12.76 -10.58
C ASN A 348 -7.52 14.07 -11.19
N THR A 349 -6.20 14.18 -11.33
CA THR A 349 -5.53 15.35 -11.93
C THR A 349 -5.16 15.09 -13.39
N GLY A 350 -4.74 16.13 -14.12
CA GLY A 350 -4.26 15.98 -15.50
C GLY A 350 -3.09 14.99 -15.67
N THR A 351 -2.37 14.66 -14.59
CA THR A 351 -1.38 13.57 -14.58
C THR A 351 -1.99 12.24 -15.01
N GLY A 352 -3.24 11.97 -14.60
CA GLY A 352 -3.92 10.70 -14.83
C GLY A 352 -3.11 9.51 -14.32
N PHE A 353 -3.14 8.41 -15.08
CA PHE A 353 -2.38 7.21 -14.81
C PHE A 353 -1.91 6.61 -16.14
N SER A 354 -0.72 6.98 -16.59
CA SER A 354 -0.12 6.43 -17.80
C SER A 354 0.77 5.24 -17.47
N GLU A 355 0.16 4.08 -17.30
CA GLU A 355 0.82 2.88 -16.77
C GLU A 355 1.97 2.36 -17.67
N ILE A 356 3.06 1.96 -17.03
CA ILE A 356 4.13 1.16 -17.62
C ILE A 356 3.84 -0.33 -17.37
N GLN A 357 3.82 -0.72 -16.09
CA GLN A 357 3.56 -2.07 -15.58
C GLN A 357 3.51 -2.04 -14.04
N ALA A 358 2.79 -2.97 -13.40
CA ALA A 358 2.81 -3.16 -11.94
C ALA A 358 2.51 -1.87 -11.17
N THR A 359 1.59 -1.05 -11.69
CA THR A 359 1.24 0.28 -11.19
C THR A 359 2.31 1.38 -11.24
N TYR A 360 3.47 1.14 -11.83
CA TYR A 360 4.39 2.21 -12.23
C TYR A 360 3.81 3.01 -13.40
N GLN A 361 4.07 4.31 -13.41
CA GLN A 361 3.49 5.25 -14.38
C GLN A 361 4.50 6.27 -14.90
N VAL A 362 4.23 6.76 -16.11
CA VAL A 362 4.91 7.93 -16.69
C VAL A 362 4.19 9.20 -16.22
N THR A 363 4.93 10.14 -15.64
CA THR A 363 4.43 11.40 -15.12
C THR A 363 5.24 12.60 -15.63
N GLY A 364 4.78 13.82 -15.33
CA GLY A 364 5.42 15.05 -15.80
C GLY A 364 5.04 15.42 -17.24
N THR A 365 5.26 16.69 -17.59
CA THR A 365 4.81 17.29 -18.86
C THR A 365 5.54 16.76 -20.10
N THR A 366 6.76 16.27 -19.92
CA THR A 366 7.59 15.66 -20.96
C THR A 366 7.93 14.21 -20.66
N GLY A 367 7.24 13.57 -19.70
CA GLY A 367 7.55 12.23 -19.22
C GLY A 367 7.66 11.18 -20.33
N TYR A 368 6.74 11.22 -21.30
CA TYR A 368 6.76 10.34 -22.48
C TYR A 368 8.08 10.36 -23.26
N ALA A 369 8.81 11.48 -23.20
CA ALA A 369 10.02 11.76 -23.95
C ALA A 369 11.29 11.74 -23.10
N THR A 370 11.20 11.78 -21.77
CA THR A 370 12.37 11.94 -20.89
C THR A 370 12.42 11.00 -19.68
N GLN A 371 11.28 10.53 -19.16
CA GLN A 371 11.27 9.82 -17.88
C GLN A 371 11.86 8.41 -17.98
N GLY A 372 12.89 8.14 -17.18
CA GLY A 372 13.53 6.82 -17.14
C GLY A 372 14.19 6.41 -18.46
N LEU A 373 14.51 7.39 -19.32
CA LEU A 373 15.06 7.13 -20.65
C LEU A 373 16.57 7.34 -20.75
N CYS A 374 17.23 7.86 -19.71
CA CYS A 374 18.69 8.04 -19.59
C CYS A 374 19.41 8.24 -20.94
N ASP A 375 20.50 7.52 -21.22
CA ASP A 375 21.33 7.69 -22.44
C ASP A 375 20.63 7.34 -23.77
N PHE A 376 19.34 6.96 -23.76
CA PHE A 376 18.60 6.62 -24.99
C PHE A 376 18.02 7.84 -25.71
N VAL A 377 17.87 8.97 -25.02
CA VAL A 377 17.32 10.22 -25.59
C VAL A 377 18.03 11.44 -25.02
N SER A 378 18.16 12.49 -25.83
CA SER A 378 18.66 13.78 -25.35
C SER A 378 17.74 14.33 -24.26
N GLY A 379 18.29 14.63 -23.08
CA GLY A 379 17.52 15.10 -21.92
C GLY A 379 16.77 14.00 -21.16
N GLY A 380 17.06 12.73 -21.43
CA GLY A 380 16.56 11.60 -20.65
C GLY A 380 16.98 11.68 -19.18
N THR A 381 16.06 11.35 -18.27
CA THR A 381 16.33 11.27 -16.83
C THR A 381 16.87 9.89 -16.49
N CYS A 382 17.80 9.86 -15.54
CA CYS A 382 18.45 8.64 -15.06
C CYS A 382 17.96 8.27 -13.65
N PRO A 383 18.11 6.99 -13.25
CA PRO A 383 18.52 5.88 -14.11
C PRO A 383 17.45 5.48 -15.12
N TYR A 384 17.84 4.60 -16.04
CA TYR A 384 16.88 3.92 -16.90
C TYR A 384 15.81 3.22 -16.04
N GLY A 385 14.53 3.36 -16.41
CA GLY A 385 13.43 2.76 -15.65
C GLY A 385 12.95 3.55 -14.43
N ASN A 386 13.46 4.76 -14.18
CA ASN A 386 13.01 5.64 -13.08
C ASN A 386 11.60 6.22 -13.31
N TRP A 387 10.61 5.34 -13.32
CA TRP A 387 9.19 5.66 -13.43
C TRP A 387 8.61 6.00 -12.06
N THR A 388 7.48 6.70 -12.06
CA THR A 388 6.82 7.06 -10.80
C THR A 388 6.03 5.87 -10.28
N LYS A 389 6.35 5.41 -9.07
CA LYS A 389 5.61 4.35 -8.37
C LYS A 389 4.28 4.88 -7.82
N MET A 390 3.24 4.04 -7.79
CA MET A 390 2.05 4.29 -6.97
C MET A 390 2.45 4.17 -5.48
N PRO A 391 2.09 5.12 -4.60
CA PRO A 391 2.54 5.06 -3.21
C PRO A 391 1.81 3.96 -2.41
N GLY A 392 2.48 3.41 -1.39
CA GLY A 392 1.85 2.56 -0.37
C GLY A 392 1.06 3.36 0.67
N ALA A 393 -0.05 2.81 1.15
CA ALA A 393 -0.83 3.35 2.27
C ALA A 393 -0.05 3.28 3.59
N VAL A 394 0.78 2.25 3.75
CA VAL A 394 1.85 2.14 4.74
C VAL A 394 3.17 2.07 3.99
N ARG A 395 4.14 2.91 4.36
CA ARG A 395 5.40 3.00 3.62
C ARG A 395 6.62 3.15 4.51
N PHE A 396 7.60 2.28 4.31
CA PHE A 396 8.91 2.39 4.92
C PHE A 396 9.97 2.42 3.81
N THR A 397 10.96 3.30 3.96
CA THR A 397 12.16 3.40 3.13
C THR A 397 13.33 3.72 4.03
N TYR A 398 14.54 3.27 3.67
CA TYR A 398 15.76 3.45 4.45
C TYR A 398 15.54 3.12 5.93
N ASP A 399 15.19 1.87 6.19
CA ASP A 399 14.77 1.36 7.49
C ASP A 399 15.34 -0.05 7.73
N LYS A 400 15.30 -0.51 8.98
CA LYS A 400 15.87 -1.81 9.36
C LYS A 400 15.02 -2.58 10.36
N SER A 401 14.69 -3.83 10.08
CA SER A 401 13.97 -4.69 11.04
C SER A 401 12.63 -4.08 11.45
N ILE A 402 11.84 -3.72 10.43
CA ILE A 402 10.44 -3.37 10.54
C ILE A 402 9.62 -4.66 10.38
N HIS A 403 8.71 -4.89 11.31
CA HIS A 403 7.96 -6.15 11.38
C HIS A 403 6.47 -5.89 11.30
N PHE A 404 5.79 -6.63 10.43
CA PHE A 404 4.33 -6.74 10.36
C PHE A 404 3.97 -8.20 10.63
N ASP A 405 3.09 -8.42 11.61
CA ASP A 405 2.72 -9.75 12.10
C ASP A 405 1.21 -9.85 12.34
N HIS A 406 0.50 -10.68 11.57
CA HIS A 406 -0.96 -10.78 11.66
C HIS A 406 -1.70 -9.45 11.45
N ASP A 407 -1.13 -8.55 10.63
CA ASP A 407 -1.74 -7.26 10.28
C ASP A 407 -2.64 -7.39 9.04
N TYR A 408 -3.55 -6.43 8.85
CA TYR A 408 -4.55 -6.43 7.79
C TYR A 408 -4.46 -5.13 6.98
N PHE A 409 -4.25 -5.22 5.67
CA PHE A 409 -4.24 -4.09 4.74
C PHE A 409 -5.52 -4.17 3.91
N VAL A 410 -6.49 -3.31 4.22
CA VAL A 410 -7.89 -3.48 3.78
C VAL A 410 -8.50 -2.16 3.34
N HIS A 411 -9.25 -2.13 2.23
CA HIS A 411 -9.96 -0.92 1.77
C HIS A 411 -9.02 0.24 1.41
N LEU A 412 -8.03 -0.03 0.55
CA LEU A 412 -6.96 0.92 0.23
C LEU A 412 -7.00 1.33 -1.25
N ARG A 413 -6.77 2.62 -1.54
CA ARG A 413 -6.85 3.19 -2.89
C ARG A 413 -5.57 3.07 -3.72
N ALA A 414 -4.44 2.80 -3.09
CA ALA A 414 -3.14 2.73 -3.74
C ALA A 414 -2.50 1.35 -3.51
N ALA A 415 -1.18 1.27 -3.35
CA ALA A 415 -0.55 0.06 -2.87
C ALA A 415 -0.84 -0.15 -1.38
N GLY A 416 -0.85 -1.41 -0.91
CA GLY A 416 -1.10 -1.73 0.50
C GLY A 416 0.07 -1.33 1.41
N LEU A 417 1.18 -2.02 1.25
CA LEU A 417 2.44 -1.81 1.97
C LEU A 417 3.57 -1.58 0.97
N ASP A 418 4.41 -0.59 1.23
CA ASP A 418 5.64 -0.30 0.47
C ASP A 418 6.86 -0.42 1.40
N LEU A 419 7.66 -1.46 1.21
CA LEU A 419 9.00 -1.62 1.81
C LEU A 419 10.02 -1.25 0.72
N GLY A 420 10.24 0.05 0.56
CA GLY A 420 10.90 0.61 -0.61
C GLY A 420 12.43 0.57 -0.55
N ASP A 421 13.05 1.58 -1.16
CA ASP A 421 14.51 1.62 -1.28
C ASP A 421 15.20 1.70 0.08
N GLY A 422 16.24 0.88 0.25
CA GLY A 422 17.06 0.84 1.47
C GLY A 422 16.40 0.15 2.67
N SER A 423 15.22 -0.46 2.51
CA SER A 423 14.57 -1.28 3.55
C SER A 423 15.33 -2.60 3.73
N GLN A 424 15.64 -2.97 4.98
CA GLN A 424 16.53 -4.11 5.28
C GLN A 424 16.08 -4.98 6.44
N ASN A 425 16.07 -6.29 6.22
CA ASN A 425 15.73 -7.31 7.23
C ASN A 425 14.30 -7.16 7.79
N ASP A 426 13.39 -6.63 6.98
CA ASP A 426 11.99 -6.45 7.36
C ASP A 426 11.21 -7.75 7.14
N THR A 427 10.11 -7.89 7.87
CA THR A 427 9.29 -9.10 7.80
C THR A 427 7.81 -8.76 7.65
N VAL A 428 7.15 -9.45 6.73
CA VAL A 428 5.69 -9.47 6.58
C VAL A 428 5.25 -10.92 6.81
N THR A 429 4.65 -11.19 7.96
CA THR A 429 4.30 -12.55 8.39
C THR A 429 2.83 -12.65 8.75
N ALA A 430 2.14 -13.67 8.21
CA ALA A 430 0.74 -13.94 8.54
C ALA A 430 -0.21 -12.76 8.31
N CYS A 431 0.15 -11.83 7.42
CA CYS A 431 -0.64 -10.66 7.11
C CYS A 431 -1.71 -10.97 6.04
N VAL A 432 -2.74 -10.12 5.99
CA VAL A 432 -3.79 -10.19 4.98
C VAL A 432 -3.83 -8.91 4.16
N PHE A 433 -3.85 -9.04 2.84
CA PHE A 433 -3.97 -7.94 1.89
C PHE A 433 -5.21 -8.15 1.03
N THR A 434 -6.21 -7.30 1.17
CA THR A 434 -7.47 -7.44 0.42
C THR A 434 -8.18 -6.13 0.19
N ASP A 435 -8.96 -6.09 -0.88
CA ASP A 435 -9.70 -4.90 -1.31
C ASP A 435 -8.78 -3.68 -1.44
N ILE A 436 -7.72 -3.87 -2.24
CA ILE A 436 -6.69 -2.89 -2.53
C ILE A 436 -6.78 -2.54 -4.02
N SER A 437 -6.84 -1.25 -4.33
CA SER A 437 -7.00 -0.77 -5.70
C SER A 437 -5.75 -0.99 -6.56
N GLY A 438 -4.55 -0.87 -5.98
CA GLY A 438 -3.25 -1.08 -6.63
C GLY A 438 -2.56 -2.37 -6.19
N ASN A 439 -1.23 -2.36 -6.14
CA ASN A 439 -0.43 -3.51 -5.69
C ASN A 439 -0.73 -3.90 -4.23
N GLY A 440 -0.57 -5.17 -3.87
CA GLY A 440 -0.69 -5.61 -2.48
C GLY A 440 0.49 -5.13 -1.63
N LEU A 441 1.69 -5.59 -1.99
CA LEU A 441 2.97 -5.29 -1.34
C LEU A 441 4.01 -4.91 -2.39
N ASP A 442 4.64 -3.76 -2.24
CA ASP A 442 5.79 -3.33 -3.04
C ASP A 442 7.08 -3.55 -2.25
N LEU A 443 8.08 -4.17 -2.90
CA LEU A 443 9.42 -4.40 -2.35
C LEU A 443 10.47 -3.71 -3.23
N GLY A 444 11.14 -2.70 -2.67
CA GLY A 444 12.13 -1.88 -3.36
C GLY A 444 11.51 -0.94 -4.41
N GLY A 445 12.38 -0.40 -5.26
CA GLY A 445 12.05 0.41 -6.42
C GLY A 445 12.67 -0.15 -7.70
N VAL A 446 12.47 0.56 -8.81
CA VAL A 446 13.11 0.27 -10.11
C VAL A 446 14.13 1.35 -10.48
N ASP A 447 14.36 2.30 -9.59
CA ASP A 447 15.15 3.51 -9.79
C ASP A 447 16.49 3.49 -9.04
N ILE A 448 16.84 2.40 -8.36
CA ILE A 448 18.19 2.14 -7.83
C ILE A 448 18.72 0.79 -8.36
N PRO A 449 18.98 0.67 -9.68
CA PRO A 449 19.49 -0.58 -10.27
C PRO A 449 20.92 -0.93 -9.84
N GLN A 450 21.67 0.05 -9.33
CA GLN A 450 23.08 -0.07 -8.92
C GLN A 450 23.30 0.70 -7.61
N PRO A 451 23.03 0.10 -6.45
CA PRO A 451 23.26 0.75 -5.16
C PRO A 451 24.76 1.08 -4.97
N SER A 452 25.04 2.28 -4.47
CA SER A 452 26.41 2.81 -4.28
C SER A 452 26.91 2.74 -2.83
N SER A 453 26.02 2.36 -1.91
CA SER A 453 26.33 2.21 -0.48
C SER A 453 25.44 1.14 0.13
N SER A 454 25.90 0.50 1.20
CA SER A 454 25.15 -0.57 1.87
C SER A 454 23.74 -0.16 2.30
N ALA A 455 23.53 1.11 2.68
CA ALA A 455 22.22 1.62 3.09
C ALA A 455 21.22 1.77 1.93
N GLN A 456 21.66 1.71 0.67
CA GLN A 456 20.77 1.75 -0.50
C GLN A 456 20.24 0.38 -0.90
N HIS A 457 20.83 -0.71 -0.39
CA HIS A 457 20.37 -2.04 -0.73
C HIS A 457 19.01 -2.32 -0.06
N THR A 458 17.99 -2.65 -0.84
CA THR A 458 16.78 -3.27 -0.31
C THR A 458 17.02 -4.77 -0.20
N SER A 459 17.09 -5.30 1.01
CA SER A 459 17.74 -6.60 1.24
C SER A 459 17.23 -7.37 2.45
N GLY A 460 17.26 -8.71 2.37
CA GLY A 460 16.93 -9.58 3.51
C GLY A 460 15.45 -9.53 3.92
N ILE A 461 14.57 -9.08 3.03
CA ILE A 461 13.13 -8.99 3.31
C ILE A 461 12.53 -10.40 3.34
N THR A 462 11.71 -10.71 4.34
CA THR A 462 10.99 -11.98 4.42
C THR A 462 9.48 -11.75 4.35
N VAL A 463 8.84 -12.29 3.31
CA VAL A 463 7.38 -12.32 3.17
C VAL A 463 6.92 -13.75 3.27
N LYS A 464 6.17 -14.08 4.33
CA LYS A 464 5.73 -15.45 4.56
C LYS A 464 4.36 -15.60 5.17
N ASP A 465 3.76 -16.76 4.94
CA ASP A 465 2.52 -17.22 5.56
C ASP A 465 1.36 -16.21 5.39
N SER A 466 1.45 -15.30 4.42
CA SER A 466 0.52 -14.19 4.23
C SER A 466 -0.47 -14.48 3.10
N HIS A 467 -1.62 -13.83 3.12
CA HIS A 467 -2.69 -14.03 2.14
C HIS A 467 -2.99 -12.73 1.38
N PHE A 468 -2.87 -12.79 0.06
CA PHE A 468 -3.20 -11.70 -0.85
C PHE A 468 -4.37 -12.12 -1.73
N TYR A 469 -5.47 -11.39 -1.65
CA TYR A 469 -6.63 -11.65 -2.50
C TYR A 469 -7.44 -10.39 -2.76
N ASN A 470 -8.10 -10.29 -3.92
CA ASN A 470 -8.80 -9.07 -4.32
C ASN A 470 -7.89 -7.82 -4.21
N THR A 471 -6.64 -7.94 -4.65
CA THR A 471 -5.75 -6.79 -4.86
C THR A 471 -5.88 -6.31 -6.31
N ALA A 472 -5.36 -5.11 -6.61
CA ALA A 472 -5.48 -4.47 -7.91
C ALA A 472 -6.94 -4.35 -8.43
N THR A 473 -7.90 -4.07 -7.53
CA THR A 473 -9.34 -4.05 -7.85
C THR A 473 -9.76 -2.91 -8.78
N GLU A 474 -8.94 -1.85 -8.87
CA GLU A 474 -9.18 -0.72 -9.77
C GLU A 474 -8.05 -0.59 -10.79
N TYR A 475 -6.79 -0.75 -10.42
CA TYR A 475 -5.65 -0.65 -11.34
C TYR A 475 -5.19 -2.06 -11.73
N HIS A 476 -5.87 -2.64 -12.72
CA HIS A 476 -5.79 -4.07 -13.05
C HIS A 476 -4.43 -4.55 -13.58
N GLY A 477 -3.50 -3.65 -13.89
CA GLY A 477 -2.09 -3.98 -14.19
C GLY A 477 -1.21 -4.20 -12.95
N GLY A 478 -1.78 -4.04 -11.75
CA GLY A 478 -1.11 -4.28 -10.49
C GLY A 478 -0.89 -5.75 -10.14
N ILE A 479 0.00 -5.97 -9.18
CA ILE A 479 0.55 -7.27 -8.77
C ILE A 479 0.32 -7.46 -7.26
N ALA A 480 0.15 -8.71 -6.81
CA ALA A 480 -0.05 -8.98 -5.39
C ALA A 480 1.21 -8.65 -4.57
N ILE A 481 2.38 -9.11 -5.02
CA ILE A 481 3.69 -8.77 -4.47
C ILE A 481 4.59 -8.28 -5.60
N ASP A 482 4.81 -6.98 -5.72
CA ASP A 482 5.72 -6.41 -6.74
C ASP A 482 7.13 -6.32 -6.17
N ALA A 483 8.06 -7.08 -6.75
CA ALA A 483 9.46 -7.07 -6.36
C ALA A 483 10.33 -6.36 -7.41
N GLY A 484 10.75 -5.13 -7.10
CA GLY A 484 11.69 -4.36 -7.89
C GLY A 484 13.14 -4.83 -7.70
N TYR A 485 14.07 -3.90 -7.50
CA TYR A 485 15.46 -4.22 -7.19
C TYR A 485 15.62 -4.59 -5.71
N ILE A 486 15.58 -5.89 -5.43
CA ILE A 486 15.86 -6.46 -4.11
C ILE A 486 16.91 -7.58 -4.18
N GLU A 487 17.58 -7.86 -3.07
CA GLU A 487 18.55 -8.96 -2.98
C GLU A 487 18.43 -9.74 -1.66
N THR A 488 18.81 -11.02 -1.67
CA THR A 488 18.81 -11.90 -0.48
C THR A 488 17.47 -11.99 0.29
N SER A 489 16.37 -11.61 -0.34
CA SER A 489 15.01 -11.67 0.20
C SER A 489 14.35 -13.04 -0.02
N THR A 490 13.38 -13.39 0.82
CA THR A 490 12.66 -14.67 0.77
C THR A 490 11.15 -14.42 0.73
N ILE A 491 10.48 -14.94 -0.29
CA ILE A 491 9.02 -14.97 -0.42
C ILE A 491 8.59 -16.44 -0.38
N THR A 492 7.94 -16.89 0.69
CA THR A 492 7.65 -18.32 0.91
C THR A 492 6.32 -18.55 1.62
N HIS A 493 5.63 -19.65 1.32
CA HIS A 493 4.38 -20.04 1.99
C HIS A 493 3.23 -19.00 1.96
N ASN A 494 3.21 -18.10 0.98
CA ASN A 494 2.10 -17.16 0.80
C ASN A 494 0.98 -17.77 -0.06
N GLN A 495 -0.26 -17.40 0.25
CA GLN A 495 -1.43 -17.67 -0.60
C GLN A 495 -1.76 -16.43 -1.43
N ILE A 496 -1.92 -16.60 -2.74
CA ILE A 496 -2.31 -15.52 -3.66
C ILE A 496 -3.42 -16.04 -4.57
N ASP A 497 -4.58 -15.37 -4.55
CA ASP A 497 -5.75 -15.75 -5.35
C ASP A 497 -6.64 -14.54 -5.66
N HIS A 498 -7.53 -14.65 -6.65
CA HIS A 498 -8.44 -13.56 -7.06
C HIS A 498 -7.72 -12.23 -7.36
N VAL A 499 -6.61 -12.29 -8.09
CA VAL A 499 -5.87 -11.13 -8.58
C VAL A 499 -6.01 -11.00 -10.11
N PRO A 500 -6.01 -9.78 -10.68
CA PRO A 500 -6.32 -9.58 -12.10
C PRO A 500 -5.16 -9.89 -13.05
N TYR A 501 -3.92 -9.93 -12.55
CA TYR A 501 -2.71 -10.10 -13.34
C TYR A 501 -1.71 -11.07 -12.67
N THR A 502 -0.42 -10.73 -12.64
CA THR A 502 0.64 -11.57 -12.08
C THR A 502 0.57 -11.62 -10.55
N ALA A 503 1.00 -12.73 -9.97
CA ALA A 503 1.02 -12.94 -8.52
C ALA A 503 2.24 -12.28 -7.84
N ILE A 504 3.45 -12.60 -8.32
CA ILE A 504 4.74 -12.09 -7.82
C ILE A 504 5.59 -11.66 -9.01
#